data_AF-A0A966YMW7-F1
#
_entry.id   AF-A0A966YMW7-F1
#
_cell.length_a   1.000
_cell.length_b   1.000
_cell.length_c   1.000
_cell.angle_alpha   90.00
_cell.angle_beta   90.00
_cell.angle_gamma   90.00
#
_symmetry.space_group_name_H-M   'P 1'
#
loop_
_entity.id
_entity.type
_entity.pdbx_description
1 polymer ?
#
loop_
_entity_poly.entity_id
_entity_poly.type
_entity_poly.pdbx_seq_one_letter_code
_entity_poly.pdbx_strand_id
1 'polypeptide(L)' 'TQFEDVWDDRAPLGWDVEDSSAVARSTVALLSDWFPATTGSMIHVDGGFHAMGV' A
#
# COMPACT_ATOMS: atom_id res chain seq x y z
N THR A 1 -4.81 -8.17 17.29
CA THR A 1 -5.69 -8.27 16.12
C THR A 1 -6.58 -7.05 15.91
N GLN A 2 -6.90 -6.23 16.93
CA GLN A 2 -7.78 -5.05 16.75
C GLN A 2 -7.29 -3.99 15.72
N PHE A 3 -6.03 -4.03 15.28
CA PHE A 3 -5.49 -3.16 14.24
C PHE A 3 -5.71 -3.68 12.81
N GLU A 4 -5.76 -5.00 12.63
CA GLU A 4 -5.86 -5.65 11.33
C GLU A 4 -7.30 -5.52 10.79
N ASP A 5 -8.30 -5.69 11.67
CA ASP A 5 -9.72 -5.55 11.34
C ASP A 5 -10.09 -4.11 10.89
N VAL A 6 -9.38 -3.09 11.38
CA VAL A 6 -9.66 -1.68 11.06
C VAL A 6 -9.17 -1.32 9.65
N TRP A 7 -8.15 -2.00 9.15
CA TRP A 7 -7.55 -1.68 7.85
C TRP A 7 -8.41 -2.18 6.71
N ASP A 8 -8.93 -3.40 6.81
CA ASP A 8 -9.78 -4.01 5.78
C ASP A 8 -11.09 -3.24 5.60
N ASP A 9 -11.76 -2.88 6.71
CA ASP A 9 -13.02 -2.13 6.67
C ASP A 9 -12.89 -0.70 6.12
N ARG A 10 -11.71 -0.09 6.23
CA ARG A 10 -11.51 1.35 5.93
C ARG A 10 -10.68 1.61 4.68
N ALA A 11 -9.90 0.65 4.21
CA ALA A 11 -9.19 0.76 2.95
C ALA A 11 -10.20 0.69 1.78
N PRO A 12 -10.34 1.74 0.95
CA PRO A 12 -11.31 1.73 -0.15
C PRO A 12 -11.08 0.63 -1.19
N LEU A 13 -9.85 0.13 -1.29
CA LEU A 13 -9.48 -0.97 -2.20
C LEU A 13 -9.39 -2.33 -1.48
N GLY A 14 -9.79 -2.40 -0.20
CA GLY A 14 -9.59 -3.55 0.68
C GLY A 14 -8.16 -3.70 1.16
N TRP A 15 -7.97 -4.50 2.22
CA TRP A 15 -6.63 -4.81 2.73
C TRP A 15 -6.57 -6.18 3.44
N ASP A 16 -5.88 -7.13 2.81
CA ASP A 16 -5.58 -8.43 3.42
C ASP A 16 -4.14 -8.45 3.95
N VAL A 17 -3.99 -8.65 5.26
CA VAL A 17 -2.68 -8.68 5.95
C VAL A 17 -1.88 -9.96 5.65
N GLU A 18 -2.54 -11.02 5.17
CA GLU A 18 -1.91 -12.27 4.79
C GLU A 18 -1.46 -12.25 3.31
N ASP A 19 -1.99 -11.35 2.47
CA ASP A 19 -1.57 -11.18 1.08
C ASP A 19 -0.56 -10.04 0.88
N SER A 20 0.72 -10.42 0.82
CA SER A 20 1.82 -9.48 0.53
C SER A 20 1.99 -9.10 -0.96
N SER A 21 1.15 -9.62 -1.85
CA SER A 21 1.36 -9.51 -3.31
C SER A 21 1.36 -8.07 -3.82
N ALA A 22 0.49 -7.20 -3.28
CA ALA A 22 0.41 -5.80 -3.66
C ALA A 22 1.70 -5.04 -3.28
N VAL A 23 2.20 -5.24 -2.06
CA VAL A 23 3.44 -4.61 -1.57
C VAL A 23 4.64 -5.08 -2.39
N ALA A 24 4.74 -6.39 -2.66
CA ALA A 24 5.82 -6.96 -3.44
C ALA A 24 5.86 -6.39 -4.88
N ARG A 25 4.70 -6.32 -5.55
CA ARG A 25 4.59 -5.78 -6.92
C ARG A 25 4.94 -4.29 -6.96
N SER A 26 4.45 -3.49 -6.02
CA SER A 26 4.78 -2.06 -5.92
C SER A 26 6.27 -1.83 -5.67
N THR A 27 6.90 -2.66 -4.85
CA THR A 27 8.35 -2.62 -4.61
C THR A 27 9.14 -2.89 -5.89
N VAL A 28 8.77 -3.94 -6.63
CA VAL A 28 9.41 -4.25 -7.92
C VAL A 28 9.19 -3.13 -8.93
N ALA A 29 8.00 -2.55 -8.98
CA ALA A 29 7.73 -1.39 -9.84
C ALA A 29 8.64 -0.20 -9.47
N LEU A 30 8.80 0.10 -8.19
CA LEU A 30 9.67 1.19 -7.72
C LEU A 30 11.16 0.94 -8.04
N LEU A 31 11.62 -0.31 -7.99
CA LEU A 31 13.00 -0.71 -8.33
C LEU A 31 13.26 -0.85 -9.83
N SER A 32 12.22 -0.73 -10.66
CA SER A 32 12.31 -0.87 -12.11
C SER A 32 12.47 0.47 -12.82
N ASP A 33 12.60 0.42 -14.14
CA ASP A 33 12.66 1.61 -15.01
C ASP A 33 11.32 2.37 -15.11
N TRP A 34 10.24 1.89 -14.48
CA TRP A 34 8.92 2.55 -14.50
C TRP A 34 8.86 3.83 -13.64
N PHE A 35 9.81 4.04 -12.74
CA PHE A 35 9.90 5.22 -11.86
C PHE A 35 11.24 5.98 -12.04
N PRO A 36 11.61 6.42 -13.27
CA PRO A 36 12.96 6.88 -13.58
C PRO A 36 13.34 8.23 -12.95
N ALA A 37 12.35 8.97 -12.44
CA ALA A 37 12.53 10.32 -11.86
C ALA A 37 11.88 10.45 -10.47
N THR A 38 11.70 9.35 -9.76
CA THR A 38 11.10 9.35 -8.42
C THR A 38 12.17 9.10 -7.36
N THR A 39 12.36 10.08 -6.47
CA THR A 39 13.28 9.98 -5.33
C THR A 39 12.75 10.80 -4.15
N GLY A 40 13.23 10.52 -2.95
CA GLY A 40 12.85 11.25 -1.72
C GLY A 40 11.34 11.22 -1.41
N SER A 41 10.61 10.26 -1.96
CA SER A 41 9.14 10.17 -1.89
C SER A 41 8.71 8.85 -1.26
N MET A 42 7.57 8.85 -0.57
CA MET A 42 6.95 7.65 0.00
C MET A 42 5.79 7.20 -0.88
N ILE A 43 5.75 5.90 -1.22
CA ILE A 43 4.62 5.28 -1.91
C ILE A 43 3.82 4.48 -0.86
N HIS A 44 2.58 4.90 -0.62
CA HIS A 44 1.67 4.18 0.27
C HIS A 44 1.04 3.01 -0.49
N VAL A 45 1.26 1.79 0.00
CA VAL A 45 0.66 0.56 -0.51
C VAL A 45 -0.14 -0.03 0.63
N ASP A 46 -1.33 0.51 0.85
CA ASP A 46 -2.12 0.31 2.07
C ASP A 46 -3.63 0.23 1.77
N GLY A 47 -3.99 -0.10 0.53
CA GLY A 47 -5.38 -0.13 0.06
C GLY A 47 -6.06 1.24 0.03
N GLY A 48 -5.31 2.34 0.21
CA GLY A 48 -5.83 3.71 0.26
C GLY A 48 -6.23 4.18 1.66
N PHE A 49 -5.90 3.42 2.70
CA PHE A 49 -6.24 3.75 4.09
C PHE A 49 -5.73 5.12 4.54
N HIS A 50 -4.47 5.45 4.29
CA HIS A 50 -3.88 6.73 4.72
C HIS A 50 -4.60 7.96 4.12
N ALA A 51 -5.24 7.81 2.96
CA ALA A 51 -5.94 8.89 2.28
C ALA A 51 -7.30 9.20 2.91
N MET A 52 -7.83 8.30 3.75
CA MET A 52 -9.16 8.45 4.35
C MET A 52 -9.18 9.41 5.55
N GLY A 53 -8.03 9.81 6.09
CA GLY A 53 -7.93 10.83 7.14
C GLY A 53 -8.62 10.46 8.46
N VAL A 54 -8.79 9.16 8.70
CA VAL A 54 -9.46 8.54 9.87
C VAL A 54 -8.51 8.13 10.97
#